data_AF-A0A959NTK0-F1
#
_entry.id   AF-A0A959NTK0-F1
#
_cell.length_a   1.000
_cell.length_b   1.000
_cell.length_c   1.000
_cell.angle_alpha   90.00
_cell.angle_beta   90.00
_cell.angle_gamma   90.00
#
_symmetry.space_group_name_H-M   'P 1'
#
loop_
_entity.id
_entity.type
_entity.pdbx_description
1 polymer ?
#
loop_
_entity_poly.entity_id
_entity_poly.type
_entity_poly.pdbx_seq_one_letter_code
_entity_poly.pdbx_strand_id
1 'polypeptide(L)'
;MGTDAIFEELKANLKNRFLFYIPSGAFKSSGIEEQAKAFDLIMDQLIIVLPNGDIKSGDYSIHILEILEKPTNLKHNLFRLLDCKANLTPPQFEFLLGQYENTLNFYTFVSNWMNEHLQEYWPEMEKVLPFYFKFQADTFKEHAEALNNHFPKFQFKKEALKRFSEKVINLSKKDPVVKTENKTFAKPSKEMTNEEIDAYLLQTVFNIDKRHF
;
A
#
# COMPACT_ATOMS: atom_id res chain seq x y z
N MET A 1 -31.67 0.86 9.77
CA MET A 1 -30.25 1.28 9.85
C MET A 1 -30.07 2.42 8.86
N GLY A 2 -29.45 3.53 9.25
CA GLY A 2 -29.25 4.66 8.34
C GLY A 2 -28.25 4.32 7.22
N THR A 3 -28.36 5.00 6.06
CA THR A 3 -27.49 4.79 4.90
C THR A 3 -26.00 4.95 5.25
N ASP A 4 -25.67 5.84 6.19
CA ASP A 4 -24.29 6.07 6.65
C ASP A 4 -23.71 4.87 7.39
N ALA A 5 -24.50 4.23 8.25
CA ALA A 5 -24.06 3.05 8.99
C ALA A 5 -23.86 1.85 8.06
N ILE A 6 -24.67 1.73 7.01
CA ILE A 6 -24.48 0.73 5.95
C ILE A 6 -23.19 1.04 5.17
N PHE A 7 -22.94 2.31 4.83
CA PHE A 7 -21.73 2.68 4.11
C PHE A 7 -20.46 2.40 4.92
N GLU A 8 -20.44 2.71 6.23
CA GLU A 8 -19.30 2.41 7.08
C GLU A 8 -19.05 0.89 7.23
N GLU A 9 -20.10 0.05 7.26
CA GLU A 9 -19.98 -1.41 7.17
C GLU A 9 -19.28 -1.83 5.86
N LEU A 10 -19.80 -1.36 4.72
CA LEU A 10 -19.25 -1.69 3.40
C LEU A 10 -17.79 -1.25 3.24
N LYS A 11 -17.48 -0.06 3.75
CA LYS A 11 -16.14 0.54 3.75
C LYS A 11 -15.19 -0.19 4.67
N ALA A 12 -15.64 -0.64 5.84
CA ALA A 12 -14.82 -1.48 6.73
C ALA A 12 -14.39 -2.77 6.02
N ASN A 13 -15.28 -3.40 5.26
CA ASN A 13 -14.96 -4.60 4.47
C ASN A 13 -13.95 -4.33 3.33
N LEU A 14 -13.91 -3.09 2.79
CA LEU A 14 -12.88 -2.66 1.83
C LEU A 14 -11.53 -2.39 2.52
N LYS A 15 -11.53 -1.86 3.74
CA LYS A 15 -10.33 -1.49 4.49
C LYS A 15 -9.67 -2.67 5.20
N ASN A 16 -10.46 -3.55 5.81
CA ASN A 16 -9.97 -4.66 6.62
C ASN A 16 -9.33 -5.73 5.73
N ARG A 17 -8.39 -6.50 6.30
CA ARG A 17 -7.63 -7.53 5.59
C ARG A 17 -6.93 -6.95 4.36
N PHE A 18 -6.32 -5.79 4.54
CA PHE A 18 -5.65 -5.05 3.45
C PHE A 18 -4.16 -4.96 3.74
N LEU A 19 -3.37 -5.47 2.82
CA LEU A 19 -1.92 -5.42 2.81
C LEU A 19 -1.47 -4.18 2.02
N PHE A 20 -0.64 -3.35 2.63
CA PHE A 20 -0.09 -2.17 1.98
C PHE A 20 1.31 -1.83 2.45
N TYR A 21 2.00 -0.98 1.69
CA TYR A 21 3.22 -0.31 2.11
C TYR A 21 3.21 1.13 1.59
N ILE A 22 3.95 1.99 2.26
CA ILE A 22 4.10 3.40 1.89
C ILE A 22 5.60 3.63 1.68
N PRO A 23 6.10 3.64 0.45
CA PRO A 23 7.53 3.83 0.22
C PRO A 23 7.89 5.30 0.43
N SER A 24 8.88 5.58 1.27
CA SER A 24 9.36 6.95 1.50
C SER A 24 9.86 7.59 0.21
N GLY A 25 10.42 6.78 -0.69
CA GLY A 25 10.85 7.17 -2.02
C GLY A 25 9.74 7.78 -2.89
N ALA A 26 8.47 7.43 -2.69
CA ALA A 26 7.37 8.01 -3.47
C ALA A 26 7.10 9.49 -3.13
N PHE A 27 7.60 9.99 -2.00
CA PHE A 27 7.34 11.37 -1.54
C PHE A 27 8.53 12.31 -1.73
N LYS A 28 9.74 11.82 -2.00
CA LYS A 28 10.96 12.66 -2.04
C LYS A 28 11.00 13.73 -3.14
N SER A 29 10.12 13.62 -4.13
CA SER A 29 10.03 14.54 -5.28
C SER A 29 8.65 15.19 -5.38
N SER A 30 7.87 15.09 -4.31
CA SER A 30 6.46 15.45 -4.30
C SER A 30 6.16 16.85 -3.78
N GLY A 31 7.14 17.48 -3.13
CA GLY A 31 6.94 18.75 -2.42
C GLY A 31 5.99 18.63 -1.23
N ILE A 32 5.60 17.40 -0.85
CA ILE A 32 4.81 17.11 0.36
C ILE A 32 5.62 16.37 1.44
N GLU A 33 6.96 16.46 1.39
CA GLU A 33 7.85 15.81 2.36
C GLU A 33 7.50 16.17 3.80
N GLU A 34 7.08 17.42 4.06
CA GLU A 34 6.72 17.87 5.40
C GLU A 34 5.43 17.23 5.92
N GLN A 35 4.43 17.01 5.05
CA GLN A 35 3.22 16.27 5.41
C GLN A 35 3.50 14.76 5.52
N ALA A 36 4.47 14.28 4.73
CA ALA A 36 4.88 12.88 4.74
C ALA A 36 5.51 12.49 6.09
N LYS A 37 6.16 13.42 6.81
CA LYS A 37 6.72 13.19 8.16
C LYS A 37 5.71 12.62 9.17
N ALA A 38 4.43 12.94 9.02
CA ALA A 38 3.38 12.38 9.87
C ALA A 38 3.25 10.85 9.74
N PHE A 39 3.78 10.28 8.67
CA PHE A 39 3.73 8.86 8.35
C PHE A 39 5.08 8.16 8.47
N ASP A 40 6.13 8.83 8.95
CA ASP A 40 7.49 8.26 9.06
C ASP A 40 7.52 6.91 9.79
N LEU A 41 6.66 6.74 10.81
CA LEU A 41 6.55 5.51 11.60
C LEU A 41 6.05 4.30 10.80
N ILE A 42 5.38 4.53 9.67
CA ILE A 42 4.74 3.51 8.83
C ILE A 42 5.34 3.45 7.42
N MET A 43 6.30 4.32 7.11
CA MET A 43 7.00 4.28 5.82
C MET A 43 7.96 3.12 5.73
N ASP A 44 8.15 2.63 4.51
CA ASP A 44 9.06 1.52 4.18
C ASP A 44 8.80 0.26 5.04
N GLN A 45 7.58 0.14 5.55
CA GLN A 45 7.07 -1.02 6.26
C GLN A 45 5.91 -1.60 5.48
N LEU A 46 5.84 -2.92 5.44
CA LEU A 46 4.61 -3.60 5.05
C LEU A 46 3.68 -3.64 6.25
N ILE A 47 2.40 -3.45 5.95
CA ILE A 47 1.36 -3.24 6.94
C ILE A 47 0.13 -4.02 6.55
N ILE A 48 -0.46 -4.71 7.52
CA ILE A 48 -1.74 -5.40 7.36
C ILE A 48 -2.75 -4.75 8.30
N VAL A 49 -3.90 -4.39 7.75
CA VAL A 49 -5.09 -4.02 8.54
C VAL A 49 -5.85 -5.30 8.87
N LEU A 50 -6.01 -5.62 10.15
CA LEU A 50 -6.72 -6.79 10.64
C LEU A 50 -8.25 -6.58 10.65
N PRO A 51 -9.05 -7.66 10.82
CA PRO A 51 -10.51 -7.57 10.82
C PRO A 51 -11.10 -6.65 11.89
N ASN A 52 -10.44 -6.54 13.05
CA ASN A 52 -10.83 -5.64 14.13
C ASN A 52 -10.37 -4.18 13.92
N GLY A 53 -9.67 -3.90 12.81
CA GLY A 53 -9.10 -2.60 12.50
C GLY A 53 -7.70 -2.37 13.08
N ASP A 54 -7.14 -3.34 13.80
CA ASP A 54 -5.76 -3.26 14.28
C ASP A 54 -4.79 -3.25 13.10
N ILE A 55 -3.64 -2.64 13.33
CA ILE A 55 -2.58 -2.51 12.34
C ILE A 55 -1.39 -3.34 12.82
N LYS A 56 -0.88 -4.21 11.95
CA LYS A 56 0.34 -4.99 12.19
C LYS A 56 1.40 -4.64 11.15
N SER A 57 2.62 -4.42 11.62
CA SER A 57 3.84 -4.33 10.81
C SER A 57 4.86 -5.36 11.32
N GLY A 58 5.82 -5.77 10.49
CA GLY A 58 6.85 -6.73 10.88
C GLY A 58 6.56 -8.17 10.46
N ASP A 59 6.44 -9.15 11.36
CA ASP A 59 6.32 -10.55 10.95
C ASP A 59 4.98 -10.84 10.25
N TYR A 60 5.03 -11.01 8.92
CA TYR A 60 3.86 -11.16 8.05
C TYR A 60 3.36 -12.60 7.94
N SER A 61 4.20 -13.57 8.31
CA SER A 61 3.97 -14.99 8.06
C SER A 61 2.70 -15.50 8.75
N ILE A 62 2.37 -14.96 9.92
CA ILE A 62 1.23 -15.36 10.76
C ILE A 62 -0.09 -14.72 10.28
N HIS A 63 -0.03 -13.56 9.63
CA HIS A 63 -1.22 -12.77 9.30
C HIS A 63 -1.62 -12.87 7.82
N ILE A 64 -0.86 -13.60 7.02
CA ILE A 64 -1.07 -13.67 5.58
C ILE A 64 -2.33 -14.46 5.20
N LEU A 65 -2.74 -15.41 6.06
CA LEU A 65 -4.02 -16.10 5.93
C LEU A 65 -5.20 -15.13 6.04
N GLU A 66 -5.05 -14.05 6.79
CA GLU A 66 -6.11 -13.04 6.94
C GLU A 66 -6.43 -12.36 5.60
N ILE A 67 -5.43 -12.21 4.72
CA ILE A 67 -5.58 -11.61 3.38
C ILE A 67 -6.43 -12.52 2.48
N LEU A 68 -6.28 -13.84 2.62
CA LEU A 68 -7.00 -14.82 1.79
C LEU A 68 -8.51 -14.80 2.03
N GLU A 69 -8.98 -14.24 3.15
CA GLU A 69 -10.41 -14.05 3.43
C GLU A 69 -10.98 -12.76 2.80
N LYS A 70 -10.15 -11.93 2.16
CA LYS A 70 -10.60 -10.69 1.50
C LYS A 70 -11.74 -10.90 0.48
N PRO A 71 -11.73 -11.93 -0.38
CA PRO A 71 -12.82 -12.18 -1.31
C PRO A 71 -14.17 -12.38 -0.60
N THR A 72 -14.17 -12.99 0.59
CA THR A 72 -15.39 -13.20 1.39
C THR A 72 -15.99 -11.87 1.85
N ASN A 73 -15.16 -10.94 2.34
CA ASN A 73 -15.61 -9.59 2.72
C ASN A 73 -16.20 -8.82 1.53
N LEU A 74 -15.56 -8.91 0.37
CA LEU A 74 -16.05 -8.24 -0.84
C LEU A 74 -17.34 -8.87 -1.35
N LYS A 75 -17.46 -10.20 -1.30
CA LYS A 75 -18.71 -10.89 -1.64
C LYS A 75 -19.86 -10.50 -0.71
N HIS A 76 -19.61 -10.35 0.58
CA HIS A 76 -20.60 -9.82 1.53
C HIS A 76 -21.06 -8.41 1.14
N ASN A 77 -20.13 -7.54 0.74
CA ASN A 77 -20.49 -6.21 0.22
C ASN A 77 -21.39 -6.27 -1.00
N LEU A 78 -21.13 -7.18 -1.96
CA LEU A 78 -21.98 -7.34 -3.14
C LEU A 78 -23.41 -7.74 -2.74
N PHE A 79 -23.57 -8.75 -1.89
CA PHE A 79 -24.89 -9.16 -1.42
C PHE A 79 -25.60 -8.05 -0.65
N ARG A 80 -24.86 -7.35 0.22
CA ARG A 80 -25.41 -6.24 0.98
C ARG A 80 -25.91 -5.11 0.08
N LEU A 81 -25.19 -4.81 -1.01
CA LEU A 81 -25.62 -3.82 -2.01
C LEU A 81 -26.86 -4.28 -2.78
N LEU A 82 -26.97 -5.57 -3.10
CA LEU A 82 -28.17 -6.15 -3.72
C LEU A 82 -29.39 -6.02 -2.79
N ASP A 83 -29.22 -6.31 -1.50
CA ASP A 83 -30.27 -6.11 -0.50
C ASP A 83 -30.66 -4.64 -0.37
N CYS A 84 -29.67 -3.73 -0.36
CA CYS A 84 -29.93 -2.30 -0.31
C CYS A 84 -30.70 -1.81 -1.54
N LYS A 85 -30.40 -2.32 -2.73
CA LYS A 85 -31.14 -2.01 -3.97
C LYS A 85 -32.62 -2.40 -3.86
N ALA A 86 -32.93 -3.49 -3.17
CA ALA A 86 -34.31 -3.95 -2.98
C ALA A 86 -35.08 -3.15 -1.93
N ASN A 87 -34.38 -2.61 -0.91
CA ASN A 87 -35.01 -2.04 0.28
C ASN A 87 -34.94 -0.51 0.37
N LEU A 88 -34.01 0.13 -0.34
CA LEU A 88 -33.86 1.58 -0.34
C LEU A 88 -34.63 2.22 -1.50
N THR A 89 -35.00 3.49 -1.34
CA THR A 89 -35.49 4.27 -2.48
C THR A 89 -34.37 4.42 -3.53
N PRO A 90 -34.72 4.58 -4.82
CA PRO A 90 -33.70 4.72 -5.87
C PRO A 90 -32.67 5.83 -5.60
N PRO A 91 -33.04 7.05 -5.14
CA PRO A 91 -32.05 8.08 -4.83
C PRO A 91 -31.10 7.71 -3.69
N GLN A 92 -31.61 7.05 -2.65
CA GLN A 92 -30.78 6.60 -1.51
C GLN A 92 -29.80 5.51 -1.93
N PHE A 93 -30.26 4.57 -2.75
CA PHE A 93 -29.41 3.51 -3.28
C PHE A 93 -28.33 4.07 -4.22
N GLU A 94 -28.70 4.98 -5.12
CA GLU A 94 -27.74 5.61 -6.03
C GLU A 94 -26.67 6.41 -5.29
N PHE A 95 -27.05 7.13 -4.24
CA PHE A 95 -26.11 7.84 -3.38
C PHE A 95 -25.14 6.88 -2.67
N LEU A 96 -25.67 5.80 -2.06
CA LEU A 96 -24.86 4.77 -1.41
C LEU A 96 -23.90 4.11 -2.39
N LEU A 97 -24.40 3.70 -3.56
CA LEU A 97 -23.61 3.03 -4.60
C LEU A 97 -22.50 3.96 -5.11
N GLY A 98 -22.77 5.24 -5.32
CA GLY A 98 -21.75 6.21 -5.75
C GLY A 98 -20.63 6.41 -4.73
N GLN A 99 -20.95 6.47 -3.43
CA GLN A 99 -19.94 6.54 -2.37
C GLN A 99 -19.08 5.26 -2.32
N TYR A 100 -19.74 4.11 -2.43
CA TYR A 100 -19.07 2.82 -2.46
C TYR A 100 -18.16 2.67 -3.68
N GLU A 101 -18.63 3.06 -4.87
CA GLU A 101 -17.86 3.08 -6.11
C GLU A 101 -16.58 3.90 -5.96
N ASN A 102 -16.67 5.13 -5.43
CA ASN A 102 -15.50 5.97 -5.22
C ASN A 102 -14.46 5.31 -4.31
N THR A 103 -14.92 4.68 -3.23
CA THR A 103 -14.05 4.01 -2.25
C THR A 103 -13.41 2.75 -2.85
N LEU A 104 -14.18 1.94 -3.57
CA LEU A 104 -13.67 0.75 -4.24
C LEU A 104 -12.67 1.09 -5.35
N ASN A 105 -12.92 2.15 -6.12
CA ASN A 105 -11.98 2.65 -7.12
C ASN A 105 -10.63 3.02 -6.48
N PHE A 106 -10.65 3.66 -5.31
CA PHE A 106 -9.43 3.95 -4.55
C PHE A 106 -8.68 2.67 -4.13
N TYR A 107 -9.35 1.69 -3.52
CA TYR A 107 -8.66 0.47 -3.09
C TYR A 107 -8.15 -0.38 -4.25
N THR A 108 -8.91 -0.42 -5.35
CA THR A 108 -8.47 -1.08 -6.59
C THR A 108 -7.26 -0.38 -7.20
N PHE A 109 -7.21 0.95 -7.13
CA PHE A 109 -6.03 1.72 -7.52
C PHE A 109 -4.80 1.31 -6.73
N VAL A 110 -4.90 1.46 -5.41
CA VAL A 110 -3.76 1.36 -4.51
C VAL A 110 -3.22 -0.07 -4.53
N SER A 111 -4.09 -1.07 -4.52
CA SER A 111 -3.68 -2.48 -4.64
C SER A 111 -2.96 -2.78 -5.95
N ASN A 112 -3.45 -2.29 -7.09
CA ASN A 112 -2.76 -2.45 -8.38
C ASN A 112 -1.41 -1.73 -8.40
N TRP A 113 -1.37 -0.48 -7.95
CA TRP A 113 -0.14 0.32 -7.93
C TRP A 113 0.94 -0.35 -7.07
N MET A 114 0.58 -0.80 -5.87
CA MET A 114 1.49 -1.51 -4.98
C MET A 114 2.01 -2.81 -5.59
N ASN A 115 1.15 -3.57 -6.26
CA ASN A 115 1.58 -4.78 -6.95
C ASN A 115 2.56 -4.49 -8.11
N GLU A 116 2.28 -3.46 -8.90
CA GLU A 116 3.12 -3.06 -10.05
C GLU A 116 4.49 -2.53 -9.63
N HIS A 117 4.58 -1.81 -8.51
CA HIS A 117 5.80 -1.17 -8.04
C HIS A 117 6.49 -1.92 -6.89
N LEU A 118 5.98 -3.09 -6.52
CA LEU A 118 6.49 -3.86 -5.37
C LEU A 118 8.00 -4.13 -5.50
N GLN A 119 8.43 -4.57 -6.68
CA GLN A 119 9.82 -4.93 -6.96
C GLN A 119 10.77 -3.72 -7.01
N GLU A 120 10.24 -2.53 -7.30
CA GLU A 120 11.02 -1.27 -7.28
C GLU A 120 11.43 -0.90 -5.86
N TYR A 121 10.50 -1.06 -4.91
CA TYR A 121 10.72 -0.67 -3.52
C TYR A 121 11.19 -1.82 -2.61
N TRP A 122 10.97 -3.06 -3.02
CA TRP A 122 11.33 -4.26 -2.24
C TRP A 122 11.93 -5.37 -3.12
N PRO A 123 13.16 -5.18 -3.66
CA PRO A 123 13.78 -6.12 -4.58
C PRO A 123 14.21 -7.46 -3.94
N GLU A 124 14.52 -7.46 -2.64
CA GLU A 124 15.01 -8.65 -1.90
C GLU A 124 13.89 -9.38 -1.13
N MET A 125 12.63 -9.13 -1.50
CA MET A 125 11.47 -9.63 -0.79
C MET A 125 11.31 -11.16 -0.90
N GLU A 126 10.78 -11.78 0.15
CA GLU A 126 10.39 -13.19 0.13
C GLU A 126 9.44 -13.50 -1.04
N LYS A 127 9.68 -14.64 -1.71
CA LYS A 127 8.94 -15.05 -2.91
C LYS A 127 7.43 -15.12 -2.73
N VAL A 128 6.97 -15.31 -1.49
CA VAL A 128 5.54 -15.47 -1.17
C VAL A 128 4.80 -14.13 -1.20
N LEU A 129 5.48 -13.01 -0.93
CA LEU A 129 4.82 -11.73 -0.73
C LEU A 129 4.29 -11.09 -2.04
N PRO A 130 5.00 -11.16 -3.18
CA PRO A 130 4.44 -10.76 -4.48
C PRO A 130 3.14 -11.49 -4.84
N PHE A 131 2.99 -12.75 -4.42
CA PHE A 131 1.75 -13.49 -4.63
C PHE A 131 0.57 -12.84 -3.90
N TYR A 132 0.75 -12.37 -2.66
CA TYR A 132 -0.34 -11.75 -1.89
C TYR A 132 -0.72 -10.36 -2.42
N PHE A 133 0.24 -9.56 -2.86
CA PHE A 133 -0.07 -8.29 -3.53
C PHE A 133 -0.86 -8.50 -4.82
N LYS A 134 -0.44 -9.49 -5.63
CA LYS A 134 -1.17 -9.87 -6.84
C LYS A 134 -2.57 -10.39 -6.52
N PHE A 135 -2.69 -11.30 -5.56
CA PHE A 135 -3.98 -11.87 -5.13
C PHE A 135 -4.94 -10.77 -4.68
N GLN A 136 -4.47 -9.81 -3.87
CA GLN A 136 -5.28 -8.68 -3.42
C GLN A 136 -5.71 -7.80 -4.59
N ALA A 137 -4.80 -7.44 -5.49
CA ALA A 137 -5.08 -6.64 -6.68
C ALA A 137 -6.14 -7.29 -7.58
N ASP A 138 -5.98 -8.58 -7.88
CA ASP A 138 -6.93 -9.37 -8.65
C ASP A 138 -8.29 -9.44 -7.95
N THR A 139 -8.31 -9.67 -6.62
CA THR A 139 -9.54 -9.73 -5.81
C THR A 139 -10.36 -8.43 -5.89
N PHE A 140 -9.72 -7.26 -5.80
CA PHE A 140 -10.43 -5.98 -5.93
C PHE A 140 -10.95 -5.75 -7.35
N LYS A 141 -10.17 -6.13 -8.36
CA LYS A 141 -10.55 -6.03 -9.76
C LYS A 141 -11.76 -6.90 -10.08
N GLU A 142 -11.73 -8.17 -9.67
CA GLU A 142 -12.85 -9.11 -9.84
C GLU A 142 -14.12 -8.61 -9.17
N HIS A 143 -14.00 -8.04 -7.96
CA HIS A 143 -15.14 -7.44 -7.27
C HIS A 143 -15.72 -6.22 -8.00
N ALA A 144 -14.86 -5.34 -8.52
CA ALA A 144 -15.30 -4.22 -9.34
C ALA A 144 -15.99 -4.68 -10.63
N GLU A 145 -15.51 -5.75 -11.27
CA GLU A 145 -16.15 -6.38 -12.43
C GLU A 145 -17.52 -6.98 -12.07
N ALA A 146 -17.63 -7.67 -10.92
CA ALA A 146 -18.90 -8.19 -10.44
C ALA A 146 -19.94 -7.08 -10.20
N LEU A 147 -19.53 -5.93 -9.65
CA LEU A 147 -20.43 -4.79 -9.46
C LEU A 147 -20.87 -4.15 -10.76
N ASN A 148 -19.96 -3.97 -11.73
CA ASN A 148 -20.32 -3.49 -13.08
C ASN A 148 -21.42 -4.39 -13.69
N ASN A 149 -21.31 -5.70 -13.52
CA ASN A 149 -22.29 -6.66 -14.06
C ASN A 149 -23.67 -6.56 -13.38
N HIS A 150 -23.73 -6.27 -12.08
CA HIS A 150 -24.99 -6.18 -11.32
C HIS A 150 -25.61 -4.77 -11.30
N PHE A 151 -24.79 -3.74 -11.49
CA PHE A 151 -25.18 -2.35 -11.37
C PHE A 151 -24.69 -1.57 -12.60
N PRO A 152 -25.49 -1.43 -13.68
CA PRO A 152 -25.06 -0.77 -14.91
C PRO A 152 -24.65 0.71 -14.76
N LYS A 153 -25.08 1.37 -13.66
CA LYS A 153 -24.68 2.74 -13.31
C LYS A 153 -23.33 2.80 -12.59
N PHE A 154 -22.84 1.67 -12.07
CA PHE A 154 -21.52 1.58 -11.48
C PHE A 154 -20.50 1.74 -12.61
N GLN A 155 -19.59 2.71 -12.47
CA GLN A 155 -18.54 2.95 -13.45
C GLN A 155 -17.18 2.74 -12.80
N PHE A 156 -16.55 1.62 -13.13
CA PHE A 156 -15.13 1.47 -12.78
C PHE A 156 -14.29 2.48 -13.59
N LYS A 157 -13.92 3.60 -12.96
CA LYS A 157 -13.23 4.70 -13.62
C LYS A 157 -11.74 4.41 -13.76
N LYS A 158 -11.37 3.73 -14.83
CA LYS A 158 -9.97 3.57 -15.27
C LYS A 158 -9.26 4.92 -15.45
N GLU A 159 -9.95 6.01 -15.76
CA GLU A 159 -9.31 7.33 -15.91
C GLU A 159 -9.04 8.07 -14.59
N ALA A 160 -9.85 7.85 -13.54
CA ALA A 160 -9.60 8.44 -12.22
C ALA A 160 -8.33 7.86 -11.59
N LEU A 161 -8.11 6.56 -11.83
CA LEU A 161 -6.87 5.83 -11.56
C LEU A 161 -5.67 6.52 -12.24
N LYS A 162 -5.83 6.94 -13.49
CA LYS A 162 -4.79 7.60 -14.29
C LYS A 162 -4.39 8.99 -13.76
N ARG A 163 -5.33 9.78 -13.23
CA ARG A 163 -5.04 11.13 -12.69
C ARG A 163 -4.35 11.09 -11.33
N PHE A 164 -4.75 10.16 -10.46
CA PHE A 164 -4.06 9.94 -9.20
C PHE A 164 -2.69 9.31 -9.46
N SER A 165 -2.60 8.35 -10.40
CA SER A 165 -1.32 7.79 -10.83
C SER A 165 -0.42 8.83 -11.49
N GLU A 166 -0.90 9.73 -12.34
CA GLU A 166 -0.06 10.79 -12.90
C GLU A 166 0.44 11.74 -11.82
N LYS A 167 -0.37 12.06 -10.80
CA LYS A 167 0.06 12.88 -9.67
C LYS A 167 0.95 12.15 -8.66
N VAL A 168 0.94 10.81 -8.59
CA VAL A 168 1.77 10.02 -7.67
C VAL A 168 3.00 9.40 -8.35
N ILE A 169 2.89 9.02 -9.62
CA ILE A 169 3.95 8.42 -10.46
C ILE A 169 4.83 9.49 -11.11
N ASN A 170 4.31 10.67 -11.48
CA ASN A 170 5.20 11.79 -11.86
C ASN A 170 6.03 12.30 -10.66
N LEU A 171 5.70 11.88 -9.44
CA LEU A 171 6.54 12.09 -8.25
C LEU A 171 7.64 11.03 -8.13
N SER A 172 7.54 9.86 -8.77
CA SER A 172 8.61 8.84 -8.73
C SER A 172 9.59 8.97 -9.91
N LYS A 173 9.17 9.60 -11.02
CA LYS A 173 9.98 9.73 -12.24
C LYS A 173 10.66 11.10 -12.37
N LYS A 174 11.67 11.35 -11.55
CA LYS A 174 12.85 12.18 -11.89
C LYS A 174 13.88 12.08 -10.76
N ASP A 175 14.71 11.05 -10.84
CA ASP A 175 16.11 11.17 -11.23
C ASP A 175 16.65 9.75 -11.46
N PRO A 176 17.54 9.53 -12.45
CA PRO A 176 18.28 8.27 -12.47
C PRO A 176 19.05 8.20 -11.16
N VAL A 177 18.82 7.13 -10.40
CA VAL A 177 19.71 6.73 -9.29
C VAL A 177 21.13 6.78 -9.86
N VAL A 178 21.89 7.80 -9.45
CA VAL A 178 23.32 7.81 -9.63
C VAL A 178 23.76 6.53 -8.96
N LYS A 179 24.22 5.56 -9.76
CA LYS A 179 24.89 4.38 -9.26
C LYS A 179 26.05 4.91 -8.43
N THR A 180 25.87 4.93 -7.11
CA THR A 180 27.00 5.08 -6.21
C THR A 180 27.86 3.88 -6.53
N GLU A 181 29.00 4.12 -7.16
CA GLU A 181 30.00 3.10 -7.37
C GLU A 181 30.21 2.40 -6.04
N ASN A 182 29.90 1.11 -6.00
CA ASN A 182 30.25 0.25 -4.88
C ASN A 182 31.77 0.33 -4.75
N LYS A 183 32.27 1.21 -3.88
CA LYS A 183 33.63 1.13 -3.39
C LYS A 183 33.70 -0.15 -2.59
N THR A 184 34.21 -1.19 -3.21
CA THR A 184 34.66 -2.39 -2.51
C THR A 184 35.75 -1.95 -1.54
N PHE A 185 35.39 -1.78 -0.27
CA PHE A 185 36.37 -1.54 0.77
C PHE A 185 37.13 -2.85 1.01
N ALA A 186 38.44 -2.81 0.75
CA ALA A 186 39.32 -3.94 0.99
C ALA A 186 39.23 -4.36 2.45
N LYS A 187 39.03 -5.65 2.71
CA LYS A 187 39.11 -6.21 4.07
C LYS A 187 40.50 -5.91 4.64
N PRO A 188 40.61 -5.34 5.85
CA PRO A 188 41.90 -5.17 6.49
C PRO A 188 42.51 -6.55 6.78
N SER A 189 43.76 -6.75 6.34
CA SER A 189 44.50 -8.01 6.46
C SER A 189 45.25 -8.16 7.78
N LYS A 190 44.90 -7.37 8.81
CA LYS A 190 45.61 -7.32 10.09
C LYS A 190 44.62 -7.24 11.26
N GLU A 191 44.91 -7.96 12.34
CA GLU A 191 44.19 -7.81 13.61
C GLU A 191 44.31 -6.36 14.10
N MET A 192 43.19 -5.65 14.15
CA MET A 192 43.08 -4.27 14.62
C MET A 192 42.70 -4.23 16.09
N THR A 193 43.13 -3.19 16.81
CA THR A 193 42.63 -2.93 18.17
C THR A 193 41.22 -2.35 18.14
N ASN A 194 40.51 -2.41 19.26
CA ASN A 194 39.13 -1.90 19.35
C ASN A 194 39.04 -0.40 18.99
N GLU A 195 40.06 0.41 19.33
CA GLU A 195 40.04 1.84 18.97
C GLU A 195 40.19 2.07 17.46
N GLU A 196 40.92 1.20 16.76
CA GLU A 196 41.10 1.26 15.31
C GLU A 196 39.82 0.81 14.58
N ILE A 197 39.10 -0.17 15.14
CA ILE A 197 37.79 -0.62 14.65
C ILE A 197 36.76 0.50 14.74
N ASP A 198 36.69 1.18 15.89
CA ASP A 198 35.74 2.28 16.08
C ASP A 198 36.03 3.45 15.13
N ALA A 199 37.30 3.79 14.93
CA ALA A 199 37.69 4.82 13.97
C ALA A 199 37.30 4.43 12.53
N TYR A 200 37.51 3.16 12.16
CA TYR A 200 37.16 2.65 10.85
C TYR A 200 35.64 2.65 10.61
N LEU A 201 34.83 2.25 11.59
CA LEU A 201 33.37 2.25 11.48
C LEU A 201 32.81 3.68 11.38
N LEU A 202 33.30 4.60 12.21
CA LEU A 202 32.89 6.00 12.17
C LEU A 202 33.16 6.65 10.82
N GLN A 203 34.31 6.35 10.20
CA GLN A 203 34.65 6.89 8.90
C GLN A 203 33.94 6.17 7.74
N THR A 204 33.82 4.84 7.81
CA THR A 204 33.40 4.02 6.65
C THR A 204 31.90 3.77 6.61
N VAL A 205 31.27 3.59 7.77
CA VAL A 205 29.82 3.31 7.89
C VAL A 205 29.04 4.59 8.15
N PHE A 206 29.59 5.49 8.97
CA PHE A 206 28.89 6.70 9.41
C PHE A 206 29.35 7.99 8.73
N ASN A 207 30.47 7.97 7.98
CA ASN A 207 31.05 9.12 7.27
C ASN A 207 31.29 10.35 8.17
N ILE A 208 31.71 10.12 9.42
CA ILE A 208 32.02 11.15 10.41
C ILE A 208 33.55 11.27 10.54
N ASP A 209 34.10 12.46 10.32
CA ASP A 209 35.53 12.75 10.52
C ASP A 209 35.79 13.15 11.98
N LYS A 210 36.72 12.45 12.65
CA LYS A 210 37.06 12.68 14.07
C LYS A 210 37.69 14.05 14.33
N ARG A 211 37.97 14.87 13.31
CA ARG A 211 38.54 16.23 13.47
C ARG A 211 37.55 17.28 13.99
N HIS A 212 36.31 16.89 14.28
CA HIS A 212 35.27 17.78 14.82
C HIS A 212 34.89 17.50 16.28
N PHE A 213 35.72 16.77 17.02
CA PHE A 213 35.62 16.61 18.48
C PHE A 213 36.97 16.85 19.16
#